data_AF-A0A538B002-F1
#
_entry.id   AF-A0A538B002-F1
#
_cell.length_a   1.000
_cell.length_b   1.000
_cell.length_c   1.000
_cell.angle_alpha   90.00
_cell.angle_beta   90.00
_cell.angle_gamma   90.00
#
_symmetry.space_group_name_H-M   'P 1'
#
loop_
_entity.id
_entity.type
_entity.pdbx_description
1 polymer ?
#
loop_
_entity_poly.entity_id
_entity_poly.type
_entity_poly.pdbx_seq_one_letter_code
_entity_poly.pdbx_strand_id
1 'polypeptide(L)' 'MDELPKIISVDDHVVEPSHVWQTWLPDKHRAKGPRVERKRWGDFKHLAGAKYEMKEDPEGLWGDAWYYEDRLIYVHKKF' A
#
# COMPACT_ATOMS: atom_id res chain seq x y z
N MET A 1 -40.50 14.31 -3.19
CA MET A 1 -39.04 14.38 -3.37
C MET A 1 -38.74 13.54 -4.58
N ASP A 2 -38.14 14.13 -5.60
CA ASP A 2 -37.71 13.38 -6.78
C ASP A 2 -36.50 12.51 -6.42
N GLU A 3 -36.42 11.31 -6.98
CA GLU A 3 -35.29 10.41 -6.77
C GLU A 3 -34.03 11.01 -7.39
N LEU A 4 -32.92 11.06 -6.63
CA LEU A 4 -31.65 11.51 -7.16
C LEU A 4 -31.18 10.56 -8.28
N PRO A 5 -30.66 11.07 -9.41
CA PRO A 5 -30.17 10.21 -10.48
C PRO A 5 -28.97 9.38 -9.99
N LYS A 6 -28.90 8.12 -10.41
CA LYS A 6 -27.71 7.29 -10.20
C LYS A 6 -26.53 7.90 -10.95
N ILE A 7 -25.37 7.91 -10.30
CA ILE A 7 -24.10 8.35 -10.88
C ILE A 7 -23.21 7.13 -11.18
N ILE A 8 -22.32 7.27 -12.18
CA ILE A 8 -21.31 6.26 -12.50
C ILE A 8 -19.99 6.69 -11.87
N SER A 9 -19.41 5.85 -11.02
CA SER A 9 -18.04 6.03 -10.56
C SER A 9 -17.08 5.66 -11.70
N VAL A 10 -16.12 6.54 -11.98
CA VAL A 10 -15.13 6.34 -13.05
C VAL A 10 -13.76 5.92 -12.53
N ASP A 11 -13.61 5.78 -11.20
CA ASP A 11 -12.33 5.54 -10.55
C ASP A 11 -12.50 4.79 -9.20
N ASP A 12 -13.06 3.59 -9.26
CA ASP A 12 -13.13 2.71 -8.09
C ASP A 12 -11.84 1.88 -7.98
N HIS A 13 -11.34 1.74 -6.75
CA HIS A 13 -10.13 0.96 -6.44
C HIS A 13 -10.45 -0.19 -5.50
N VAL A 14 -9.71 -1.28 -5.65
CA VAL A 14 -9.76 -2.44 -4.76
C VAL A 14 -8.42 -2.67 -4.08
N VAL A 15 -8.43 -3.37 -2.96
CA VAL A 15 -7.21 -3.80 -2.25
C VAL A 15 -7.16 -5.32 -2.29
N GLU A 16 -6.13 -5.82 -2.96
CA GLU A 16 -6.00 -7.24 -3.22
C GLU A 16 -5.47 -7.99 -1.99
N PRO A 17 -5.76 -9.30 -1.86
CA PRO A 17 -5.10 -10.12 -0.86
C PRO A 17 -3.57 -10.02 -0.96
N SER A 18 -2.90 -9.91 0.18
CA SER A 18 -1.45 -9.65 0.25
C SER A 18 -0.59 -10.68 -0.48
N HIS A 19 -1.10 -11.89 -0.72
CA HIS A 19 -0.40 -12.99 -1.35
C HIS A 19 -0.57 -13.05 -2.88
N VAL A 20 -1.35 -12.17 -3.51
CA VAL A 20 -1.69 -12.28 -4.95
C VAL A 20 -0.45 -12.48 -5.82
N TRP A 21 0.59 -11.66 -5.64
CA TRP A 21 1.79 -11.77 -6.45
C TRP A 21 2.71 -12.92 -6.02
N GLN A 22 2.70 -13.29 -4.74
CA GLN A 22 3.47 -14.43 -4.25
C GLN A 22 2.87 -15.75 -4.75
N THR A 23 1.56 -15.81 -4.95
CA THR A 23 0.86 -17.00 -5.48
C THR A 23 0.96 -17.08 -6.99
N TRP A 24 0.72 -15.98 -7.71
CA TRP A 24 0.45 -16.04 -9.15
C TRP A 24 1.57 -15.57 -10.07
N LEU A 25 2.60 -14.88 -9.56
CA LEU A 25 3.74 -14.53 -10.43
C LEU A 25 4.56 -15.78 -10.80
N PRO A 26 5.09 -15.84 -12.05
CA PRO A 26 6.09 -16.83 -12.42
C PRO A 26 7.30 -16.76 -11.47
N ASP A 27 7.90 -17.92 -11.18
CA ASP A 27 9.01 -18.06 -10.21
C ASP A 27 10.14 -17.03 -10.43
N LYS A 28 10.54 -16.83 -11.68
CA LYS A 28 11.59 -15.86 -12.06
C LYS A 28 11.30 -14.40 -11.66
N HIS A 29 10.03 -14.05 -11.44
CA HIS A 29 9.60 -12.70 -11.09
C HIS A 29 9.16 -12.59 -9.63
N ARG A 30 8.77 -13.68 -8.98
CA ARG A 30 8.15 -13.67 -7.65
C ARG A 30 9.00 -12.97 -6.58
N ALA A 31 10.32 -13.17 -6.60
CA ALA A 31 11.24 -12.56 -5.62
C ALA A 31 11.31 -11.03 -5.73
N LYS A 32 11.18 -10.49 -6.94
CA LYS A 32 11.24 -9.04 -7.22
C LYS A 32 9.86 -8.40 -7.42
N GLY A 33 8.82 -9.20 -7.45
CA GLY A 33 7.45 -8.76 -7.63
C GLY A 33 6.91 -8.02 -6.42
N PRO A 34 5.71 -7.43 -6.54
CA PRO A 34 5.14 -6.70 -5.44
C PRO A 34 4.84 -7.59 -4.24
N ARG A 35 5.05 -7.06 -3.04
CA ARG A 35 4.86 -7.81 -1.80
C ARG A 35 4.52 -6.87 -0.65
N VAL A 36 3.78 -7.42 0.31
CA VAL A 36 3.51 -6.73 1.57
C VAL A 36 4.46 -7.25 2.64
N GLU A 37 5.10 -6.35 3.37
CA GLU A 37 5.88 -6.68 4.57
C GLU A 37 5.32 -5.94 5.78
N ARG A 38 5.22 -6.66 6.91
CA ARG A 38 4.82 -6.07 8.18
C ARG A 38 6.05 -5.69 8.98
N LYS A 39 6.18 -4.40 9.31
CA LYS A 39 7.32 -3.83 10.05
C LYS A 39 6.85 -2.80 11.07
N ARG A 40 7.78 -2.31 11.89
CA ARG A 40 7.54 -1.18 12.80
C ARG A 40 7.98 0.12 12.14
N TRP A 41 7.12 1.13 12.21
CA TRP A 41 7.25 2.41 11.52
C TRP A 41 7.13 3.55 12.52
N GLY A 42 8.01 4.55 12.37
CA GLY A 42 7.96 5.79 13.15
C GLY A 42 6.92 6.76 12.62
N ASP A 43 7.07 8.05 12.96
CA ASP A 43 6.09 9.07 12.61
C ASP A 43 5.91 9.29 11.10
N PHE A 44 4.67 9.54 10.72
CA PHE A 44 4.28 9.89 9.36
C PHE A 44 4.46 11.39 9.09
N LYS A 45 5.15 11.72 7.98
CA LYS A 45 5.29 13.09 7.48
C LYS A 45 4.65 13.21 6.10
N HIS A 46 3.69 14.11 5.98
CA HIS A 46 3.13 14.52 4.69
C HIS A 46 3.94 15.69 4.13
N LEU A 47 4.48 15.51 2.92
CA LEU A 47 5.26 16.50 2.20
C LEU A 47 4.48 17.03 0.99
N ALA A 48 4.91 18.19 0.48
CA ALA A 48 4.31 18.79 -0.71
C ALA A 48 4.36 17.83 -1.92
N GLY A 49 3.29 17.86 -2.73
CA GLY A 49 3.19 17.04 -3.94
C GLY A 49 2.85 15.57 -3.69
N ALA A 50 2.01 15.28 -2.68
CA ALA A 50 1.56 13.93 -2.32
C ALA A 50 2.72 12.96 -2.02
N LYS A 51 3.82 13.49 -1.47
CA LYS A 51 4.96 12.71 -1.01
C LYS A 51 4.81 12.42 0.47
N TYR A 52 5.26 11.24 0.87
CA TYR A 52 5.15 10.78 2.25
C TYR A 52 6.50 10.26 2.71
N GLU A 53 6.89 10.62 3.93
CA GLU A 53 8.05 10.04 4.61
C GLU A 53 7.60 9.30 5.86
N MET A 54 8.03 8.05 5.97
CA MET A 54 7.87 7.21 7.16
C MET A 54 9.05 6.25 7.18
N LYS A 55 9.81 6.22 8.27
CA LYS A 55 11.00 5.39 8.39
C LYS A 55 10.71 4.18 9.25
N GLU A 56 11.40 3.07 8.98
CA GLU A 56 11.42 1.94 9.89
C GLU A 56 11.98 2.41 11.24
N ASP A 57 11.26 2.07 12.31
CA ASP A 57 11.62 2.44 13.68
C ASP A 57 11.35 1.24 14.59
N PRO A 58 12.38 0.66 15.24
CA PRO A 58 12.20 -0.44 16.20
C PRO A 58 11.21 -0.10 17.32
N GLU A 59 11.11 1.16 17.74
CA GLU A 59 10.17 1.60 18.78
C GLU A 59 8.84 2.11 18.20
N GLY A 60 8.72 2.06 16.88
CA GLY A 60 7.53 2.47 16.14
C GLY A 60 6.36 1.50 16.25
N LEU A 61 5.30 1.83 15.53
CA LEU A 61 4.06 1.04 15.50
C LEU A 61 4.07 0.04 14.35
N TRP A 62 3.45 -1.12 14.57
CA TRP A 62 3.27 -2.11 13.51
C TRP A 62 2.41 -1.55 12.36
N GLY A 63 2.92 -1.71 11.14
CA GLY A 63 2.24 -1.33 9.91
C GLY A 63 2.69 -2.19 8.73
N ASP A 64 1.83 -2.27 7.72
CA ASP A 64 2.07 -3.01 6.49
C ASP A 64 2.62 -2.09 5.42
N ALA A 65 3.65 -2.53 4.70
CA ALA A 65 4.30 -1.77 3.67
C ALA A 65 4.33 -2.54 2.35
N TRP A 66 4.03 -1.83 1.26
CA TRP A 66 4.10 -2.36 -0.09
C TRP A 66 5.47 -2.05 -0.69
N TYR A 67 6.12 -3.11 -1.18
CA TYR A 67 7.41 -3.05 -1.82
C TYR A 67 7.34 -3.59 -3.24
N TYR A 68 8.18 -3.04 -4.13
CA TYR A 68 8.39 -3.54 -5.49
C TYR A 68 9.87 -3.38 -5.86
N GLU A 69 10.51 -4.43 -6.37
CA GLU A 69 11.95 -4.43 -6.70
C GLU A 69 12.83 -3.83 -5.58
N ASP A 70 12.53 -4.21 -4.33
CA ASP A 70 13.21 -3.77 -3.10
C ASP A 70 13.03 -2.30 -2.71
N ARG A 71 12.16 -1.58 -3.42
CA ARG A 71 11.80 -0.20 -3.09
C ARG A 71 10.54 -0.18 -2.24
N LEU A 72 10.59 0.57 -1.14
CA LEU A 72 9.39 0.95 -0.40
C LEU A 72 8.56 1.89 -1.27
N ILE A 73 7.34 1.47 -1.60
CA ILE A 73 6.42 2.28 -2.39
C ILE A 73 5.40 2.97 -1.49
N TYR A 74 4.87 2.26 -0.50
CA TYR A 74 3.83 2.79 0.37
C TYR A 74 3.85 2.12 1.73
N VAL A 75 3.67 2.91 2.79
CA VAL A 75 3.34 2.39 4.13
C VAL A 75 1.86 2.62 4.34
N HIS A 76 1.12 1.56 4.67
CA HIS A 76 -0.30 1.66 4.95
C HIS A 76 -0.52 2.52 6.19
N LYS A 77 -1.14 3.68 5.96
CA LYS A 77 -1.45 4.64 7.00
C LYS A 77 -2.48 4.02 7.93
N LYS A 78 -2.12 3.85 9.20
CA LYS A 78 -3.10 3.63 10.25
C LYS A 78 -3.64 5.01 10.63
N PHE A 79 -4.92 5.25 10.33
CA PHE A 79 -5.66 6.41 10.86
C PHE A 79 -6.15 6.09 12.28
#